data_AF-X1RHU0-F1
#
_entry.id   AF-X1RHU0-F1
#
_cell.length_a   1.000
_cell.length_b   1.000
_cell.length_c   1.000
_cell.angle_alpha   90.00
_cell.angle_beta   90.00
_cell.angle_gamma   90.00
#
_symmetry.space_group_name_H-M   'P 1'
#
loop_
_entity.id
_entity.type
_entity.pdbx_description
1 polymer ?
#
loop_
_entity_poly.entity_id
_entity_poly.type
_entity_poly.pdbx_seq_one_letter_code
_entity_poly.pdbx_strand_id
1 'polypeptide(L)'
;QAVNTWARPTPRTVGGELQRDERAEVVYAEIWSPVTGAPASEEELKKIIPVLDGDKYGEYVSLSGIRSSVMAPPKGRIWGAKLYSFGTPMSSNPLLSTTLKYSESITVETLVGATTAITQDYRIRLWGYIYKVGELPRVFGTMGGGIPGHPDLFALLVDRARGRELPIRKATGGIPVNGDTWRTLPGGKDQSIPKINPLIRYAYNLLHTDGKSGDYQFRYQTGNVAETEENLYFDLDSLDAILVEGIGIRPDAAGNLAKTALKIAGDYHPKGLIPTTLTNNPLHFGWADPFFPDTIPLYYAIPKLERPYLIWNEIGALIAQDGGTAVVINALITALSGIRIEMKGG
;
A
#
# COMPACT_ATOMS: atom_id res chain seq x y z
N GLN A 1 6.90 -0.16 24.34
CA GLN A 1 6.60 -1.48 23.74
C GLN A 1 7.92 -2.17 23.41
N ALA A 2 8.12 -3.42 23.83
CA ALA A 2 9.37 -4.16 23.60
C ALA A 2 9.56 -4.54 22.12
N VAL A 3 10.81 -4.84 21.73
CA VAL A 3 11.15 -5.33 20.38
C VAL A 3 10.39 -6.60 20.03
N ASN A 4 10.14 -6.82 18.74
CA ASN A 4 9.42 -7.98 18.19
C ASN A 4 8.05 -8.25 18.85
N THR A 5 7.45 -7.24 19.48
CA THR A 5 6.20 -7.39 20.22
C THR A 5 5.07 -6.70 19.47
N TRP A 6 3.94 -7.38 19.36
CA TRP A 6 2.72 -6.84 18.80
C TRP A 6 1.89 -6.12 19.87
N ALA A 7 1.37 -4.94 19.54
CA ALA A 7 0.27 -4.31 20.25
C ALA A 7 -1.02 -4.53 19.46
N ARG A 8 -2.09 -4.91 20.17
CA ARG A 8 -3.39 -5.28 19.61
C ARG A 8 -4.51 -4.62 20.41
N PRO A 9 -4.65 -3.29 20.33
CA PRO A 9 -5.73 -2.60 21.02
C PRO A 9 -7.09 -3.08 20.50
N THR A 10 -8.07 -3.17 21.39
CA THR A 10 -9.44 -3.53 20.99
C THR A 10 -10.08 -2.36 20.24
N PRO A 11 -11.06 -2.61 19.35
CA PRO A 11 -11.80 -1.54 18.69
C PRO A 11 -12.38 -0.52 19.67
N ARG A 12 -12.89 -0.97 20.82
CA ARG A 12 -13.37 -0.11 21.90
C ARG A 12 -12.31 0.88 22.40
N THR A 13 -11.09 0.41 22.65
CA THR A 13 -10.00 1.24 23.15
C THR A 13 -9.61 2.35 22.16
N VAL A 14 -9.78 2.12 20.86
CA VAL A 14 -9.44 3.08 19.81
C VAL A 14 -10.64 3.86 19.27
N GLY A 15 -11.83 3.66 19.83
CA GLY A 15 -13.07 4.31 19.35
C GLY A 15 -13.51 3.85 17.96
N GLY A 16 -13.19 2.61 17.59
CA GLY A 16 -13.44 2.03 16.27
C GLY A 16 -14.73 1.21 16.16
N GLU A 17 -15.61 1.20 17.16
CA GLU A 17 -16.91 0.50 17.12
C GLU A 17 -17.98 1.35 16.40
N LEU A 18 -18.80 0.73 15.55
CA LEU A 18 -19.94 1.37 14.89
C LEU A 18 -21.26 1.08 15.60
N GLN A 19 -22.26 1.94 15.38
CA GLN A 19 -23.64 1.62 15.71
C GLN A 19 -24.20 0.57 14.75
N ARG A 20 -25.26 -0.12 15.18
CA ARG A 20 -25.90 -1.19 14.38
C ARG A 20 -26.36 -0.73 12.99
N ASP A 21 -26.83 0.51 12.90
CA ASP A 21 -27.35 1.14 11.69
C ASP A 21 -26.28 1.93 10.90
N GLU A 22 -25.00 1.71 11.20
CA GLU A 22 -23.88 2.40 10.56
C GLU A 22 -23.03 1.48 9.71
N ARG A 23 -22.47 2.03 8.63
CA ARG A 23 -21.46 1.42 7.78
C ARG A 23 -20.35 2.42 7.53
N ALA A 24 -19.11 1.97 7.50
CA ALA A 24 -17.99 2.89 7.37
C ALA A 24 -16.96 2.45 6.34
N GLU A 25 -16.25 3.43 5.81
CA GLU A 25 -15.09 3.24 4.96
C GLU A 25 -13.91 4.08 5.43
N VAL A 26 -12.70 3.51 5.46
CA VAL A 26 -11.45 4.25 5.66
C VAL A 26 -10.84 4.62 4.31
N VAL A 27 -10.58 5.91 4.15
CA VAL A 27 -10.03 6.52 2.94
C VAL A 27 -8.51 6.59 3.00
N TYR A 28 -7.94 6.96 4.15
CA TYR A 28 -6.49 7.06 4.32
C TYR A 28 -6.08 6.93 5.79
N ALA A 29 -4.79 6.74 6.04
CA ALA A 29 -4.19 6.74 7.36
C ALA A 29 -3.26 7.95 7.57
N GLU A 30 -3.04 8.34 8.82
CA GLU A 30 -1.95 9.23 9.24
C GLU A 30 -1.18 8.59 10.39
N ILE A 31 0.15 8.61 10.30
CA ILE A 31 1.05 8.00 11.26
C ILE A 31 2.03 9.06 11.77
N TRP A 32 1.99 9.31 13.07
CA TRP A 32 3.05 10.00 13.79
C TRP A 32 4.00 8.96 14.34
N SER A 33 5.17 8.86 13.69
CA SER A 33 6.25 7.96 14.08
C SER A 33 6.78 8.29 15.47
N PRO A 34 7.12 7.27 16.28
CA PRO A 34 7.82 7.48 17.54
C PRO A 34 9.28 7.89 17.28
N VAL A 35 9.73 8.97 17.92
CA VAL A 35 11.08 9.53 17.77
C VAL A 35 11.62 10.03 19.11
N THR A 36 12.89 9.75 19.43
CA THR A 36 13.55 10.11 20.69
C THR A 36 14.54 11.25 20.52
N GLY A 37 14.64 12.13 21.53
CA GLY A 37 15.74 13.09 21.65
C GLY A 37 15.75 14.27 20.66
N ALA A 38 16.84 15.04 20.73
CA ALA A 38 17.19 16.10 19.79
C ALA A 38 18.71 16.01 19.49
N PRO A 39 19.14 15.65 18.27
CA PRO A 39 18.31 15.36 17.09
C PRO A 39 17.48 14.08 17.25
N ALA A 40 16.37 14.01 16.52
CA ALA A 40 15.39 12.94 16.67
C ALA A 40 15.89 11.61 16.07
N SER A 41 16.15 10.63 16.93
CA SER A 41 16.40 9.23 16.56
C SER A 41 15.08 8.48 16.37
N GLU A 42 14.98 7.65 15.33
CA GLU A 42 13.76 6.90 15.05
C GLU A 42 13.64 5.64 15.90
N GLU A 43 12.41 5.28 16.28
CA GLU A 43 12.09 3.99 16.91
C GLU A 43 11.33 3.10 15.91
N GLU A 44 11.46 1.78 16.07
CA GLU A 44 11.03 0.83 15.04
C GLU A 44 9.54 0.46 15.14
N LEU A 45 8.64 1.39 14.84
CA LEU A 45 7.25 1.05 14.53
C LEU A 45 7.19 0.36 13.15
N LYS A 46 7.67 -0.88 13.11
CA LYS A 46 7.99 -1.63 11.89
C LYS A 46 6.77 -1.77 11.00
N LYS A 47 5.68 -2.34 11.54
CA LYS A 47 4.50 -2.73 10.77
C LYS A 47 3.21 -2.27 11.43
N ILE A 48 2.26 -1.79 10.63
CA ILE A 48 0.90 -1.43 11.02
C ILE A 48 -0.07 -2.13 10.06
N ILE A 49 -0.98 -2.93 10.61
CA ILE A 49 -1.99 -3.69 9.87
C ILE A 49 -3.39 -3.27 10.34
N PRO A 50 -4.27 -2.80 9.45
CA PRO A 50 -5.69 -2.63 9.76
C PRO A 50 -6.39 -3.96 10.04
N VAL A 51 -7.31 -3.97 11.00
CA VAL A 51 -8.19 -5.10 11.29
C VAL A 51 -9.63 -4.66 11.12
N LEU A 52 -10.33 -5.24 10.16
CA LEU A 52 -11.70 -4.87 9.76
C LEU A 52 -12.66 -5.95 10.24
N ASP A 53 -13.59 -5.62 11.12
CA ASP A 53 -14.58 -6.55 11.71
C ASP A 53 -13.94 -7.87 12.20
N GLY A 54 -12.75 -7.77 12.81
CA GLY A 54 -11.98 -8.91 13.32
C GLY A 54 -10.98 -9.55 12.34
N ASP A 55 -11.07 -9.24 11.04
CA ASP A 55 -10.20 -9.82 10.02
C ASP A 55 -8.98 -8.94 9.73
N LYS A 56 -7.78 -9.53 9.80
CA LYS A 56 -6.52 -8.82 9.52
C LYS A 56 -6.39 -8.54 8.03
N TYR A 57 -6.11 -7.29 7.68
CA TYR A 57 -6.01 -6.85 6.28
C TYR A 57 -4.56 -6.76 5.78
N GLY A 58 -3.61 -7.41 6.46
CA GLY A 58 -2.17 -7.28 6.22
C GLY A 58 -1.70 -7.77 4.85
N GLU A 59 -2.44 -8.69 4.24
CA GLU A 59 -2.19 -9.15 2.87
C GLU A 59 -2.38 -8.01 1.84
N TYR A 60 -3.25 -7.04 2.14
CA TYR A 60 -3.57 -5.94 1.24
C TYR A 60 -2.89 -4.64 1.68
N VAL A 61 -2.90 -4.37 2.99
CA VAL A 61 -2.42 -3.13 3.59
C VAL A 61 -1.41 -3.44 4.69
N SER A 62 -0.15 -3.15 4.42
CA SER A 62 0.95 -3.19 5.38
C SER A 62 1.68 -1.86 5.33
N LEU A 63 1.61 -1.09 6.41
CA LEU A 63 2.20 0.25 6.49
C LEU A 63 3.42 0.25 7.40
N SER A 64 4.49 0.93 6.98
CA SER A 64 5.61 1.26 7.86
C SER A 64 5.33 2.54 8.63
N GLY A 65 5.63 2.51 9.94
CA GLY A 65 5.54 3.66 10.84
C GLY A 65 6.88 4.22 11.30
N ILE A 66 8.00 3.68 10.79
CA ILE A 66 9.35 4.19 11.09
C ILE A 66 9.51 5.58 10.46
N ARG A 67 10.16 6.52 11.15
CA ARG A 67 10.22 7.94 10.73
C ARG A 67 10.74 8.07 9.30
N SER A 68 11.86 7.42 8.98
CA SER A 68 12.50 7.48 7.67
C SER A 68 11.60 6.95 6.55
N SER A 69 10.89 5.84 6.78
CA SER A 69 10.11 5.11 5.77
C SER A 69 8.59 5.21 5.93
N VAL A 70 8.10 6.16 6.73
CA VAL A 70 6.66 6.29 7.01
C VAL A 70 5.87 6.44 5.70
N MET A 71 4.95 5.52 5.46
CA MET A 71 4.20 5.45 4.20
C MET A 71 2.99 6.38 4.19
N ALA A 72 2.47 6.70 5.37
CA ALA A 72 1.30 7.55 5.56
C ALA A 72 1.58 8.65 6.60
N PRO A 73 2.52 9.58 6.34
CA PRO A 73 2.83 10.68 7.25
C PRO A 73 1.63 11.63 7.46
N PRO A 74 1.65 12.48 8.50
CA PRO A 74 0.58 13.44 8.74
C PRO A 74 0.37 14.38 7.55
N LYS A 75 -0.87 14.57 7.11
CA LYS A 75 -1.23 15.34 5.90
C LYS A 75 -0.63 16.74 5.91
N GLY A 76 -0.65 17.42 7.06
CA GLY A 76 -0.07 18.76 7.25
C GLY A 76 1.46 18.81 7.18
N ARG A 77 2.13 17.66 7.06
CA ARG A 77 3.58 17.51 6.97
C ARG A 77 4.02 16.87 5.65
N ILE A 78 3.11 16.70 4.70
CA ILE A 78 3.43 16.19 3.36
C ILE A 78 3.78 17.35 2.44
N TRP A 79 4.99 17.33 1.91
CA TRP A 79 5.40 18.25 0.86
C TRP A 79 4.51 18.09 -0.38
N GLY A 80 3.96 19.20 -0.87
CA GLY A 80 3.02 19.21 -1.99
C GLY A 80 1.65 18.57 -1.71
N ALA A 81 1.35 18.20 -0.45
CA ALA A 81 0.06 17.66 0.00
C ALA A 81 -0.48 16.44 -0.78
N LYS A 82 0.39 15.65 -1.42
CA LYS A 82 0.02 14.49 -2.26
C LYS A 82 -0.20 13.21 -1.45
N LEU A 83 -1.20 13.20 -0.58
CA LEU A 83 -1.52 12.07 0.30
C LEU A 83 -1.90 10.78 -0.48
N TYR A 84 -1.39 9.63 -0.03
CA TYR A 84 -1.88 8.32 -0.49
C TYR A 84 -3.25 8.00 0.14
N SER A 85 -4.13 7.42 -0.65
CA SER A 85 -5.45 6.99 -0.21
C SER A 85 -5.71 5.56 -0.70
N PHE A 86 -6.39 4.77 0.12
CA PHE A 86 -6.77 3.39 -0.22
C PHE A 86 -7.77 3.33 -1.38
N GLY A 87 -8.53 4.40 -1.60
CA GLY A 87 -9.51 4.49 -2.68
C GLY A 87 -10.25 5.83 -2.65
N THR A 88 -11.15 6.02 -3.60
CA THR A 88 -12.03 7.19 -3.67
C THR A 88 -13.33 6.89 -2.91
N PRO A 89 -13.66 7.63 -1.83
CA PRO A 89 -14.92 7.48 -1.11
C PRO A 89 -16.10 7.85 -2.01
N MET A 90 -17.29 7.34 -1.68
CA MET A 90 -18.53 7.63 -2.42
C MET A 90 -18.47 7.31 -3.93
N SER A 91 -17.51 6.50 -4.36
CA SER A 91 -17.39 6.04 -5.75
C SER A 91 -18.21 4.76 -5.96
N SER A 92 -18.96 4.69 -7.07
CA SER A 92 -19.58 3.48 -7.59
C SER A 92 -18.71 2.70 -8.58
N ASN A 93 -17.55 3.26 -8.97
CA ASN A 93 -16.56 2.54 -9.78
C ASN A 93 -15.79 1.56 -8.89
N PRO A 94 -15.82 0.24 -9.15
CA PRO A 94 -15.18 -0.74 -8.29
C PRO A 94 -13.66 -0.61 -8.17
N LEU A 95 -12.98 -0.14 -9.23
CA LEU A 95 -11.53 0.05 -9.23
C LEU A 95 -11.12 1.30 -8.44
N LEU A 96 -12.05 2.23 -8.20
CA LEU A 96 -11.79 3.41 -7.39
C LEU A 96 -12.32 3.23 -5.96
N SER A 97 -13.36 2.44 -5.76
CA SER A 97 -14.02 2.27 -4.46
C SER A 97 -13.30 1.26 -3.55
N THR A 98 -11.97 1.25 -3.53
CA THR A 98 -11.12 0.31 -2.75
C THR A 98 -10.81 0.78 -1.33
N THR A 99 -11.56 1.76 -0.81
CA THR A 99 -11.51 2.15 0.61
C THR A 99 -11.79 0.95 1.53
N LEU A 100 -11.23 0.96 2.75
CA LEU A 100 -11.37 -0.17 3.68
C LEU A 100 -12.77 -0.16 4.29
N LYS A 101 -13.61 -1.14 3.94
CA LYS A 101 -15.02 -1.19 4.34
C LYS A 101 -15.24 -2.14 5.50
N TYR A 102 -15.93 -1.66 6.53
CA TYR A 102 -16.29 -2.42 7.73
C TYR A 102 -17.71 -2.06 8.20
N SER A 103 -18.37 -2.98 8.90
CA SER A 103 -19.76 -2.82 9.34
C SER A 103 -19.98 -2.84 10.85
N GLU A 104 -18.98 -3.26 11.62
CA GLU A 104 -19.09 -3.43 13.06
C GLU A 104 -17.94 -2.72 13.78
N SER A 105 -16.70 -2.98 13.36
CA SER A 105 -15.55 -2.43 14.07
C SER A 105 -14.26 -2.33 13.24
N ILE A 106 -13.38 -1.44 13.65
CA ILE A 106 -12.03 -1.31 13.12
C ILE A 106 -11.00 -1.13 14.25
N THR A 107 -9.82 -1.71 14.08
CA THR A 107 -8.64 -1.43 14.90
C THR A 107 -7.37 -1.56 14.05
N VAL A 108 -6.20 -1.38 14.68
CA VAL A 108 -4.90 -1.63 14.06
C VAL A 108 -4.06 -2.54 14.95
N GLU A 109 -3.33 -3.46 14.34
CA GLU A 109 -2.24 -4.17 15.00
C GLU A 109 -0.90 -3.54 14.61
N THR A 110 -0.01 -3.37 15.59
CA THR A 110 1.30 -2.77 15.35
C THR A 110 2.43 -3.65 15.88
N LEU A 111 3.46 -3.87 15.07
CA LEU A 111 4.66 -4.63 15.43
C LEU A 111 5.85 -3.70 15.62
N VAL A 112 6.57 -3.88 16.74
CA VAL A 112 7.90 -3.28 16.92
C VAL A 112 8.94 -4.09 16.18
N GLY A 113 9.92 -3.41 15.58
CA GLY A 113 11.08 -4.02 14.96
C GLY A 113 11.98 -4.76 15.94
N ALA A 114 13.06 -5.32 15.40
CA ALA A 114 13.93 -6.24 16.11
C ALA A 114 15.04 -5.55 16.93
N THR A 115 15.33 -4.29 16.66
CA THR A 115 16.53 -3.60 17.14
C THR A 115 16.20 -2.50 18.16
N THR A 116 15.16 -1.70 17.94
CA THR A 116 14.84 -0.55 18.80
C THR A 116 13.42 -0.62 19.33
N ALA A 117 13.31 -0.70 20.66
CA ALA A 117 12.02 -0.67 21.35
C ALA A 117 11.32 0.70 21.18
N ILE A 118 10.00 0.72 21.32
CA ILE A 118 9.24 1.96 21.35
C ILE A 118 9.18 2.48 22.79
N THR A 119 9.76 3.65 23.05
CA THR A 119 9.70 4.36 24.34
C THR A 119 8.91 5.65 24.26
N GLN A 120 8.64 6.15 23.05
CA GLN A 120 7.90 7.39 22.82
C GLN A 120 6.48 7.11 22.33
N ASP A 121 5.59 8.07 22.55
CA ASP A 121 4.24 7.99 22.03
C ASP A 121 4.25 8.04 20.50
N TYR A 122 3.45 7.18 19.89
CA TYR A 122 3.11 7.23 18.47
C TYR A 122 1.59 7.36 18.33
N ARG A 123 1.15 7.84 17.17
CA ARG A 123 -0.28 7.97 16.88
C ARG A 123 -0.59 7.49 15.48
N ILE A 124 -1.62 6.67 15.37
CA ILE A 124 -2.20 6.24 14.09
C ILE A 124 -3.63 6.78 14.05
N ARG A 125 -4.00 7.46 12.97
CA ARG A 125 -5.37 7.91 12.70
C ARG A 125 -5.85 7.30 11.40
N LEU A 126 -7.05 6.74 11.42
CA LEU A 126 -7.75 6.28 10.24
C LEU A 126 -8.85 7.30 9.92
N TRP A 127 -8.81 7.86 8.71
CA TRP A 127 -9.75 8.88 8.26
C TRP A 127 -10.71 8.28 7.26
N GLY A 128 -11.99 8.57 7.44
CA GLY A 128 -13.05 7.90 6.72
C GLY A 128 -14.41 8.56 6.87
N TYR A 129 -15.43 7.87 6.35
CA TYR A 129 -16.82 8.27 6.45
C TYR A 129 -17.61 7.19 7.17
N ILE A 130 -18.61 7.63 7.94
CA ILE A 130 -19.64 6.78 8.53
C ILE A 130 -20.96 7.16 7.87
N TYR A 131 -21.71 6.15 7.43
CA TYR A 131 -22.97 6.27 6.73
C TYR A 131 -24.07 5.60 7.52
N LYS A 132 -25.27 6.16 7.50
CA LYS A 132 -26.45 5.45 7.96
C LYS A 132 -26.90 4.46 6.89
N VAL A 133 -27.30 3.25 7.31
CA VAL A 133 -27.68 2.16 6.39
C VAL A 133 -28.76 2.59 5.40
N GLY A 134 -29.73 3.39 5.85
CA GLY A 134 -30.81 3.91 4.99
C GLY A 134 -30.36 4.87 3.90
N GLU A 135 -29.15 5.43 3.98
CA GLU A 135 -28.61 6.39 3.02
C GLU A 135 -27.79 5.72 1.92
N LEU A 136 -27.30 4.50 2.16
CA LEU A 136 -26.37 3.80 1.26
C LEU A 136 -26.90 3.66 -0.18
N PRO A 137 -28.16 3.27 -0.42
CA PRO A 137 -28.66 3.16 -1.80
C PRO A 137 -28.72 4.51 -2.51
N ARG A 138 -28.93 5.61 -1.77
CA ARG A 138 -28.98 6.97 -2.33
C ARG A 138 -27.59 7.51 -2.66
N VAL A 139 -26.60 7.21 -1.81
CA VAL A 139 -25.24 7.72 -1.98
C VAL A 139 -24.49 6.97 -3.08
N PHE A 140 -24.63 5.64 -3.13
CA PHE A 140 -23.81 4.79 -4.00
C PHE A 140 -24.59 4.13 -5.14
N GLY A 141 -25.91 3.93 -4.99
CA GLY A 141 -26.71 3.19 -5.95
C GLY A 141 -26.25 1.74 -6.09
N THR A 142 -25.76 1.40 -7.29
CA THR A 142 -25.20 0.08 -7.61
C THR A 142 -23.69 0.22 -7.83
N MET A 143 -22.92 -0.63 -7.16
CA MET A 143 -21.48 -0.75 -7.34
C MET A 143 -21.20 -1.57 -8.61
N GLY A 144 -20.38 -1.01 -9.50
CA GLY A 144 -20.03 -1.67 -10.77
C GLY A 144 -21.22 -1.91 -11.70
N GLY A 145 -20.92 -2.56 -12.82
CA GLY A 145 -21.89 -2.69 -13.91
C GLY A 145 -22.11 -1.39 -14.67
N GLY A 146 -22.69 -1.47 -15.86
CA GLY A 146 -22.99 -0.29 -16.67
C GLY A 146 -21.76 0.37 -17.31
N ILE A 147 -20.68 -0.39 -17.53
CA ILE A 147 -19.55 0.10 -18.33
C ILE A 147 -20.03 0.35 -19.77
N PRO A 148 -19.85 1.56 -20.32
CA PRO A 148 -20.23 1.84 -21.71
C PRO A 148 -19.57 0.84 -22.67
N GLY A 149 -20.39 0.15 -23.48
CA GLY A 149 -19.93 -0.88 -24.41
C GLY A 149 -19.67 -2.26 -23.81
N HIS A 150 -19.69 -2.39 -22.47
CA HIS A 150 -19.44 -3.65 -21.75
C HIS A 150 -20.38 -3.83 -20.54
N PRO A 151 -21.71 -3.88 -20.75
CA PRO A 151 -22.69 -3.95 -19.65
C PRO A 151 -22.60 -5.24 -18.82
N ASP A 152 -21.94 -6.26 -19.35
CA ASP A 152 -21.67 -7.57 -18.76
C ASP A 152 -20.47 -7.58 -17.80
N LEU A 153 -19.68 -6.51 -17.78
CA LEU A 153 -18.51 -6.37 -16.90
C LEU A 153 -18.86 -5.65 -15.62
N PHE A 154 -18.34 -6.16 -14.50
CA PHE A 154 -18.37 -5.49 -13.21
C PHE A 154 -17.40 -4.30 -13.21
N ALA A 155 -16.20 -4.49 -13.75
CA ALA A 155 -15.17 -3.47 -13.94
C ALA A 155 -14.30 -3.80 -15.17
N LEU A 156 -13.64 -2.80 -15.73
CA LEU A 156 -12.67 -2.95 -16.81
C LEU A 156 -11.42 -2.15 -16.44
N LEU A 157 -10.31 -2.86 -16.26
CA LEU A 157 -9.03 -2.24 -15.94
C LEU A 157 -8.22 -2.10 -17.23
N VAL A 158 -7.68 -0.91 -17.48
CA VAL A 158 -6.96 -0.58 -18.71
C VAL A 158 -5.54 -0.11 -18.38
N ASP A 159 -4.54 -0.92 -18.74
CA ASP A 159 -3.14 -0.55 -18.77
C ASP A 159 -2.84 0.11 -20.12
N ARG A 160 -2.96 1.44 -20.16
CA ARG A 160 -2.67 2.23 -21.37
C ARG A 160 -1.17 2.27 -21.70
N ALA A 161 -0.29 2.02 -20.75
CA ALA A 161 1.15 2.05 -20.99
C ALA A 161 1.58 0.83 -21.83
N ARG A 162 0.92 -0.31 -21.63
CA ARG A 162 1.22 -1.56 -22.33
C ARG A 162 0.12 -2.04 -23.29
N GLY A 163 -0.97 -1.28 -23.41
CA GLY A 163 -2.09 -1.62 -24.30
C GLY A 163 -2.83 -2.88 -23.88
N ARG A 164 -2.96 -3.13 -22.57
CA ARG A 164 -3.63 -4.31 -22.02
C ARG A 164 -4.91 -3.95 -21.31
N GLU A 165 -5.87 -4.86 -21.36
CA GLU A 165 -7.14 -4.74 -20.65
C GLU A 165 -7.42 -6.00 -19.85
N LEU A 166 -7.95 -5.81 -18.65
CA LEU A 166 -8.41 -6.88 -17.77
C LEU A 166 -9.91 -6.70 -17.52
N PRO A 167 -10.77 -7.49 -18.19
CA PRO A 167 -12.20 -7.49 -17.94
C PRO A 167 -12.51 -8.25 -16.64
N ILE A 168 -13.21 -7.60 -15.71
CA ILE A 168 -13.59 -8.18 -14.42
C ILE A 168 -15.09 -8.44 -14.42
N ARG A 169 -15.47 -9.69 -14.13
CA ARG A 169 -16.87 -10.15 -14.17
C ARG A 169 -17.30 -10.63 -12.80
N LYS A 170 -18.47 -10.20 -12.34
CA LYS A 170 -19.18 -10.80 -11.19
C LYS A 170 -20.48 -11.42 -11.68
N ALA A 171 -20.91 -12.51 -11.05
CA ALA A 171 -22.14 -13.22 -11.42
C ALA A 171 -23.38 -12.31 -11.46
N THR A 172 -23.41 -11.26 -10.63
CA THR A 172 -24.54 -10.33 -10.51
C THR A 172 -24.47 -9.16 -11.49
N GLY A 173 -23.38 -8.97 -12.24
CA GLY A 173 -23.17 -7.80 -13.13
C GLY A 173 -22.95 -6.45 -12.41
N GLY A 174 -23.51 -6.29 -11.21
CA GLY A 174 -23.32 -5.18 -10.27
C GLY A 174 -23.76 -5.59 -8.87
N ILE A 175 -23.44 -4.80 -7.86
CA ILE A 175 -23.83 -5.06 -6.46
C ILE A 175 -24.65 -3.88 -5.95
N PRO A 176 -25.96 -4.06 -5.65
CA PRO A 176 -26.75 -3.01 -5.00
C PRO A 176 -26.12 -2.65 -3.65
N VAL A 177 -25.91 -1.36 -3.37
CA VAL A 177 -25.22 -0.91 -2.16
C VAL A 177 -26.23 -0.67 -1.04
N ASN A 178 -26.16 -1.50 0.00
CA ASN A 178 -27.00 -1.42 1.19
C ASN A 178 -26.27 -1.98 2.43
N GLY A 179 -26.96 -2.03 3.58
CA GLY A 179 -26.37 -2.48 4.84
C GLY A 179 -25.88 -3.93 4.82
N ASP A 180 -26.51 -4.80 4.04
CA ASP A 180 -26.18 -6.24 3.96
C ASP A 180 -25.05 -6.51 2.98
N THR A 181 -24.95 -5.72 1.91
CA THR A 181 -23.92 -5.86 0.87
C THR A 181 -22.65 -5.08 1.15
N TRP A 182 -22.62 -4.20 2.17
CA TRP A 182 -21.49 -3.29 2.42
C TRP A 182 -20.12 -3.99 2.48
N ARG A 183 -20.02 -5.11 3.20
CA ARG A 183 -18.77 -5.86 3.35
C ARG A 183 -18.36 -6.65 2.11
N THR A 184 -19.25 -6.79 1.12
CA THR A 184 -19.01 -7.52 -0.13
C THR A 184 -18.56 -6.62 -1.29
N LEU A 185 -18.51 -5.30 -1.03
CA LEU A 185 -18.00 -4.30 -1.96
C LEU A 185 -16.46 -4.31 -2.01
N PRO A 186 -15.82 -3.73 -3.04
CA PRO A 186 -14.37 -3.55 -3.09
C PRO A 186 -13.80 -2.92 -1.82
N GLY A 187 -12.65 -3.41 -1.35
CA GLY A 187 -12.05 -3.06 -0.06
C GLY A 187 -12.80 -3.58 1.18
N GLY A 188 -13.87 -4.37 1.01
CA GLY A 188 -14.55 -5.10 2.07
C GLY A 188 -13.99 -6.51 2.27
N LYS A 189 -14.19 -7.08 3.46
CA LYS A 189 -13.64 -8.40 3.83
C LYS A 189 -14.43 -9.59 3.25
N ASP A 190 -15.74 -9.44 3.03
CA ASP A 190 -16.64 -10.54 2.63
C ASP A 190 -16.87 -10.57 1.11
N GLN A 191 -15.90 -10.11 0.32
CA GLN A 191 -16.01 -10.10 -1.13
C GLN A 191 -16.05 -11.51 -1.70
N SER A 192 -17.07 -11.79 -2.51
CA SER A 192 -17.01 -12.91 -3.45
C SER A 192 -16.02 -12.59 -4.57
N ILE A 193 -15.36 -13.62 -5.08
CA ILE A 193 -14.48 -13.50 -6.24
C ILE A 193 -15.26 -12.97 -7.47
N PRO A 194 -14.69 -12.04 -8.26
CA PRO A 194 -13.38 -11.42 -8.03
C PRO A 194 -13.35 -10.43 -6.86
N LYS A 195 -12.29 -10.48 -6.04
CA LYS A 195 -12.05 -9.50 -4.97
C LYS A 195 -11.20 -8.36 -5.53
N ILE A 196 -11.49 -7.12 -5.12
CA ILE A 196 -10.76 -5.93 -5.52
C ILE A 196 -10.40 -5.17 -4.25
N ASN A 197 -9.11 -5.05 -3.97
CA ASN A 197 -8.60 -4.48 -2.72
C ASN A 197 -7.49 -3.47 -2.98
N PRO A 198 -7.32 -2.47 -2.10
CA PRO A 198 -6.14 -1.63 -2.15
C PRO A 198 -4.91 -2.50 -1.90
N LEU A 199 -3.80 -2.15 -2.53
CA LEU A 199 -2.51 -2.76 -2.26
C LEU A 199 -1.57 -1.66 -1.78
N ILE A 200 -1.00 -1.82 -0.59
CA ILE A 200 0.11 -1.01 -0.14
C ILE A 200 1.04 -1.85 0.73
N ARG A 201 2.30 -1.92 0.34
CA ARG A 201 3.34 -2.73 0.97
C ARG A 201 4.68 -2.00 0.94
N TYR A 202 5.58 -2.39 1.83
CA TYR A 202 6.95 -1.92 1.84
C TYR A 202 7.89 -3.09 2.04
N ALA A 203 9.17 -2.90 1.70
CA ALA A 203 10.18 -3.92 1.88
C ALA A 203 11.53 -3.30 2.25
N TYR A 204 12.30 -4.06 3.03
CA TYR A 204 13.72 -3.80 3.31
C TYR A 204 14.54 -4.90 2.64
N ASN A 205 15.71 -4.55 2.10
CA ASN A 205 16.61 -5.57 1.59
C ASN A 205 17.24 -6.36 2.75
N LEU A 206 17.05 -7.67 2.77
CA LEU A 206 17.63 -8.56 3.79
C LEU A 206 19.03 -9.06 3.42
N LEU A 207 19.44 -8.86 2.16
CA LEU A 207 20.75 -9.20 1.64
C LEU A 207 21.39 -7.98 0.96
N HIS A 208 22.72 -8.00 0.86
CA HIS A 208 23.45 -7.03 0.04
C HIS A 208 22.99 -7.12 -1.43
N THR A 209 23.03 -6.00 -2.15
CA THR A 209 23.00 -6.05 -3.61
C THR A 209 24.31 -6.64 -4.13
N ASP A 210 24.38 -6.97 -5.42
CA ASP A 210 25.52 -7.72 -5.97
C ASP A 210 26.78 -6.87 -6.19
N GLY A 211 26.67 -5.54 -6.14
CA GLY A 211 27.76 -4.62 -6.43
C GLY A 211 28.19 -4.65 -7.89
N LYS A 212 27.32 -5.13 -8.78
CA LYS A 212 27.57 -5.32 -10.21
C LYS A 212 26.45 -4.74 -11.06
N SER A 213 25.62 -3.88 -10.47
CA SER A 213 24.43 -3.30 -11.10
C SER A 213 23.41 -4.35 -11.57
N GLY A 214 23.38 -5.53 -10.94
CA GLY A 214 22.36 -6.53 -11.20
C GLY A 214 21.02 -6.18 -10.55
N ASP A 215 19.96 -6.83 -11.00
CA ASP A 215 18.61 -6.63 -10.46
C ASP A 215 18.50 -7.24 -9.06
N TYR A 216 18.46 -6.40 -8.04
CA TYR A 216 18.00 -6.81 -6.72
C TYR A 216 16.48 -6.91 -6.72
N GLN A 217 15.96 -8.12 -6.50
CA GLN A 217 14.53 -8.38 -6.39
C GLN A 217 14.13 -8.47 -4.91
N PHE A 218 13.10 -7.73 -4.49
CA PHE A 218 12.53 -7.86 -3.15
C PHE A 218 11.65 -9.12 -3.08
N ARG A 219 12.31 -10.27 -3.02
CA ARG A 219 11.71 -11.59 -3.18
C ARG A 219 11.82 -12.44 -1.92
N TYR A 220 10.68 -12.87 -1.39
CA TYR A 220 10.63 -13.66 -0.16
C TYR A 220 11.22 -15.06 -0.37
N GLN A 221 10.94 -15.70 -1.50
CA GLN A 221 11.39 -17.08 -1.78
C GLN A 221 12.91 -17.23 -1.89
N THR A 222 13.64 -16.14 -2.17
CA THR A 222 15.12 -16.15 -2.20
C THR A 222 15.73 -15.62 -0.90
N GLY A 223 14.92 -15.24 0.09
CA GLY A 223 15.39 -14.63 1.33
C GLY A 223 15.89 -13.19 1.18
N ASN A 224 15.49 -12.49 0.11
CA ASN A 224 15.86 -11.08 -0.10
C ASN A 224 15.01 -10.12 0.76
N VAL A 225 13.91 -10.60 1.34
CA VAL A 225 13.07 -9.89 2.30
C VAL A 225 12.68 -10.84 3.43
N ALA A 226 12.30 -10.29 4.59
CA ALA A 226 12.10 -11.10 5.78
C ALA A 226 10.71 -11.76 5.83
N GLU A 227 9.70 -11.13 5.23
CA GLU A 227 8.30 -11.50 5.42
C GLU A 227 7.56 -11.56 4.08
N THR A 228 6.48 -12.35 4.02
CA THR A 228 5.67 -12.49 2.80
C THR A 228 4.97 -11.19 2.41
N GLU A 229 4.61 -10.34 3.37
CA GLU A 229 4.03 -9.01 3.09
C GLU A 229 5.07 -8.00 2.57
N GLU A 230 6.37 -8.32 2.65
CA GLU A 230 7.47 -7.54 2.04
C GLU A 230 7.81 -8.05 0.62
N ASN A 231 7.16 -9.11 0.14
CA ASN A 231 7.41 -9.65 -1.19
C ASN A 231 6.84 -8.71 -2.28
N LEU A 232 7.72 -8.18 -3.12
CA LEU A 232 7.40 -7.37 -4.30
C LEU A 232 7.84 -8.06 -5.60
N TYR A 233 7.96 -9.38 -5.55
CA TYR A 233 8.06 -10.28 -6.70
C TYR A 233 6.71 -11.00 -6.88
N PHE A 234 6.06 -10.76 -8.01
CA PHE A 234 4.71 -11.22 -8.32
C PHE A 234 4.78 -12.21 -9.48
N ASP A 235 4.64 -13.49 -9.16
CA ASP A 235 4.48 -14.55 -10.14
C ASP A 235 2.98 -14.82 -10.27
N LEU A 236 2.32 -14.04 -11.14
CA LEU A 236 0.86 -14.04 -11.25
C LEU A 236 0.42 -14.83 -12.49
N ASP A 237 -0.52 -15.72 -12.29
CA ASP A 237 -1.18 -16.45 -13.36
C ASP A 237 -2.48 -15.73 -13.80
N SER A 238 -3.40 -16.48 -14.41
CA SER A 238 -4.69 -15.95 -14.82
C SER A 238 -5.66 -15.65 -13.66
N LEU A 239 -5.31 -15.97 -12.41
CA LEU A 239 -6.18 -15.90 -11.24
C LEU A 239 -5.91 -14.67 -10.37
N ASP A 240 -4.77 -14.02 -10.53
CA ASP A 240 -4.41 -12.82 -9.76
C ASP A 240 -3.90 -11.72 -10.68
N ALA A 241 -4.20 -10.49 -10.31
CA ALA A 241 -3.69 -9.32 -11.00
C ALA A 241 -3.35 -8.21 -10.00
N ILE A 242 -2.32 -7.43 -10.34
CA ILE A 242 -1.93 -6.25 -9.58
C ILE A 242 -1.82 -5.07 -10.53
N LEU A 243 -2.45 -3.96 -10.19
CA LEU A 243 -2.21 -2.68 -10.82
C LEU A 243 -1.28 -1.86 -9.92
N VAL A 244 -0.06 -1.64 -10.36
CA VAL A 244 0.90 -0.78 -9.63
C VAL A 244 0.66 0.66 -10.02
N GLU A 245 0.34 1.50 -9.05
CA GLU A 245 0.01 2.92 -9.25
C GLU A 245 1.10 3.85 -8.71
N GLY A 246 1.88 3.40 -7.73
CA GLY A 246 2.91 4.21 -7.09
C GLY A 246 4.06 3.38 -6.56
N ILE A 247 5.25 3.98 -6.59
CA ILE A 247 6.51 3.38 -6.13
C ILE A 247 7.26 4.42 -5.33
N GLY A 248 7.69 4.05 -4.14
CA GLY A 248 8.61 4.80 -3.31
C GLY A 248 9.93 4.05 -3.18
N ILE A 249 11.05 4.76 -3.29
CA ILE A 249 12.39 4.25 -2.98
C ILE A 249 13.11 5.26 -2.10
N ARG A 250 13.71 4.79 -1.01
CA ARG A 250 14.73 5.54 -0.28
C ARG A 250 16.11 5.02 -0.68
N PRO A 251 17.02 5.90 -1.11
CA PRO A 251 18.39 5.51 -1.39
C PRO A 251 19.11 5.21 -0.07
N ASP A 252 20.16 4.42 -0.16
CA ASP A 252 21.07 4.24 0.97
C ASP A 252 21.87 5.52 1.22
N ALA A 253 22.20 5.77 2.48
CA ALA A 253 22.96 6.96 2.89
C ALA A 253 24.36 7.03 2.26
N ALA A 254 24.94 5.88 1.87
CA ALA A 254 26.24 5.81 1.23
C ALA A 254 26.18 6.15 -0.28
N GLY A 255 24.97 6.26 -0.87
CA GLY A 255 24.79 6.66 -2.28
C GLY A 255 25.16 5.57 -3.29
N ASN A 256 25.09 4.30 -2.90
CA ASN A 256 25.41 3.17 -3.78
C ASN A 256 24.25 2.79 -4.69
N LEU A 257 23.01 3.15 -4.35
CA LEU A 257 21.84 2.93 -5.20
C LEU A 257 21.90 3.79 -6.46
N ALA A 258 21.65 3.18 -7.63
CA ALA A 258 21.68 3.87 -8.91
C ALA A 258 20.29 3.99 -9.55
N LYS A 259 19.57 2.88 -9.68
CA LYS A 259 18.35 2.82 -10.50
C LYS A 259 17.29 1.91 -9.91
N THR A 260 16.04 2.17 -10.28
CA THR A 260 14.86 1.38 -9.93
C THR A 260 13.95 1.24 -11.14
N ALA A 261 13.26 0.11 -11.27
CA ALA A 261 12.21 -0.08 -12.28
C ALA A 261 11.21 -1.14 -11.83
N LEU A 262 10.06 -1.20 -12.51
CA LEU A 262 9.27 -2.43 -12.54
C LEU A 262 9.79 -3.29 -13.68
N LYS A 263 10.14 -4.54 -13.41
CA LYS A 263 10.45 -5.53 -14.44
C LYS A 263 9.23 -6.42 -14.65
N ILE A 264 8.56 -6.29 -15.79
CA ILE A 264 7.31 -7.00 -16.08
C ILE A 264 7.48 -7.78 -17.39
N ALA A 265 7.19 -9.08 -17.37
CA ALA A 265 7.42 -9.98 -18.50
C ALA A 265 8.86 -9.93 -19.06
N GLY A 266 9.84 -9.61 -18.20
CA GLY A 266 11.26 -9.46 -18.57
C GLY A 266 11.68 -8.06 -19.01
N ASP A 267 10.73 -7.16 -19.32
CA ASP A 267 11.00 -5.79 -19.76
C ASP A 267 10.98 -4.79 -18.60
N TYR A 268 11.83 -3.76 -18.67
CA TYR A 268 11.84 -2.67 -17.70
C TYR A 268 10.79 -1.60 -18.01
N HIS A 269 10.10 -1.15 -16.97
CA HIS A 269 9.08 -0.13 -17.00
C HIS A 269 9.41 0.97 -15.97
N PRO A 270 9.77 2.18 -16.45
CA PRO A 270 10.04 2.54 -17.85
C PRO A 270 11.33 1.89 -18.38
N LYS A 271 11.46 1.79 -19.72
CA LYS A 271 12.63 1.15 -20.38
C LYS A 271 13.98 1.77 -20.02
N GLY A 272 14.01 3.07 -19.71
CA GLY A 272 15.22 3.79 -19.31
C GLY A 272 15.63 3.58 -17.85
N LEU A 273 14.82 2.83 -17.07
CA LEU A 273 14.86 2.81 -15.62
C LEU A 273 14.68 4.21 -15.02
N ILE A 274 14.49 4.29 -13.71
CA ILE A 274 14.33 5.54 -12.99
C ILE A 274 15.59 5.75 -12.14
N PRO A 275 16.29 6.90 -12.26
CA PRO A 275 17.42 7.19 -11.39
C PRO A 275 16.93 7.31 -9.96
N THR A 276 17.60 6.64 -9.02
CA THR A 276 17.22 6.64 -7.60
C THR A 276 18.44 6.87 -6.71
N THR A 277 19.35 7.73 -7.16
CA THR A 277 20.54 8.10 -6.40
C THR A 277 20.19 9.06 -5.27
N LEU A 278 21.10 9.23 -4.30
CA LEU A 278 20.90 10.12 -3.15
C LEU A 278 20.51 11.56 -3.55
N THR A 279 21.08 12.07 -4.66
CA THR A 279 20.86 13.45 -5.13
C THR A 279 19.82 13.57 -6.24
N ASN A 280 19.42 12.46 -6.86
CA ASN A 280 18.42 12.44 -7.94
C ASN A 280 17.51 11.22 -7.79
N ASN A 281 16.41 11.42 -7.07
CA ASN A 281 15.43 10.37 -6.82
C ASN A 281 14.00 10.94 -6.93
N PRO A 282 13.34 10.82 -8.10
CA PRO A 282 11.94 11.21 -8.25
C PRO A 282 10.98 10.23 -7.57
N LEU A 283 11.47 9.07 -7.09
CA LEU A 283 10.71 8.08 -6.32
C LEU A 283 10.89 8.25 -4.80
N HIS A 284 11.53 9.33 -4.33
CA HIS A 284 11.76 9.52 -2.90
C HIS A 284 10.44 9.58 -2.11
N PHE A 285 10.41 8.90 -0.97
CA PHE A 285 9.25 8.87 -0.07
C PHE A 285 9.67 8.82 1.40
N GLY A 286 8.71 9.04 2.29
CA GLY A 286 8.93 9.08 3.73
C GLY A 286 9.60 10.39 4.11
N TRP A 287 10.55 10.34 5.04
CA TRP A 287 11.18 11.56 5.56
C TRP A 287 11.92 12.35 4.47
N ALA A 288 11.72 13.67 4.43
CA ALA A 288 12.21 14.51 3.33
C ALA A 288 13.72 14.79 3.36
N ASP A 289 14.41 14.42 4.44
CA ASP A 289 15.88 14.39 4.48
C ASP A 289 16.45 13.43 3.43
N PRO A 290 17.54 13.80 2.71
CA PRO A 290 18.35 15.02 2.88
C PRO A 290 17.92 16.23 2.03
N PHE A 291 16.79 16.17 1.33
CA PHE A 291 16.32 17.29 0.48
C PHE A 291 15.84 18.51 1.29
N PHE A 292 15.44 18.28 2.54
CA PHE A 292 15.11 19.31 3.52
C PHE A 292 15.88 19.06 4.82
N PRO A 293 16.14 20.09 5.63
CA PRO A 293 16.81 19.93 6.91
C PRO A 293 16.11 18.92 7.82
N ASP A 294 16.91 18.08 8.48
CA ASP A 294 16.49 17.00 9.39
C ASP A 294 15.66 17.49 10.60
N THR A 295 15.85 18.75 10.98
CA THR A 295 15.10 19.47 12.03
C THR A 295 13.65 19.75 11.66
N ILE A 296 13.29 19.66 10.37
CA ILE A 296 11.92 19.87 9.90
C ILE A 296 11.27 18.49 9.70
N PRO A 297 10.15 18.20 10.39
CA PRO A 297 9.42 16.95 10.19
C PRO A 297 8.55 17.04 8.95
N LEU A 298 9.18 17.15 7.78
CA LEU A 298 8.55 17.18 6.46
C LEU A 298 8.75 15.82 5.77
N TYR A 299 7.77 15.41 4.97
CA TYR A 299 7.75 14.09 4.33
C TYR A 299 7.30 14.19 2.87
N TYR A 300 7.73 13.22 2.07
CA TYR A 300 7.18 12.94 0.76
C TYR A 300 6.24 11.74 0.85
N ALA A 301 5.07 11.86 0.23
CA ALA A 301 4.21 10.70 0.02
C ALA A 301 4.78 9.79 -1.05
N ILE A 302 4.28 8.56 -1.13
CA ILE A 302 4.64 7.59 -2.18
C ILE A 302 4.33 8.21 -3.55
N PRO A 303 5.34 8.41 -4.41
CA PRO A 303 5.11 8.98 -5.74
C PRO A 303 4.22 8.10 -6.60
N LYS A 304 3.22 8.73 -7.24
CA LYS A 304 2.43 8.07 -8.28
C LYS A 304 3.24 7.98 -9.56
N LEU A 305 3.13 6.85 -10.24
CA LEU A 305 3.68 6.68 -11.57
C LEU A 305 2.91 7.56 -12.56
N GLU A 306 3.58 8.00 -13.62
CA GLU A 306 2.92 8.75 -14.70
C GLU A 306 1.77 7.93 -15.32
N ARG A 307 1.97 6.61 -15.40
CA ARG A 307 0.96 5.64 -15.82
C ARG A 307 1.05 4.42 -14.90
N PRO A 308 -0.10 3.86 -14.48
CA PRO A 308 -0.09 2.62 -13.72
C PRO A 308 0.28 1.45 -14.64
N TYR A 309 0.84 0.39 -14.06
CA TYR A 309 1.23 -0.83 -14.78
C TYR A 309 0.47 -2.03 -14.25
N LEU A 310 -0.22 -2.75 -15.14
CA LEU A 310 -0.86 -4.02 -14.80
C LEU A 310 0.20 -5.12 -14.78
N ILE A 311 0.13 -6.04 -13.83
CA ILE A 311 0.81 -7.33 -13.83
C ILE A 311 -0.30 -8.37 -13.80
N TRP A 312 -0.42 -9.16 -14.86
CA TRP A 312 -1.46 -10.19 -14.97
C TRP A 312 -1.06 -11.26 -15.99
N ASN A 313 -1.16 -12.54 -15.61
CA ASN A 313 -0.73 -13.68 -16.43
C ASN A 313 0.72 -13.55 -16.89
N GLU A 314 1.59 -13.06 -15.99
CA GLU A 314 3.00 -12.79 -16.21
C GLU A 314 3.72 -12.56 -14.88
N ILE A 315 5.04 -12.60 -14.93
CA ILE A 315 5.89 -12.22 -13.79
C ILE A 315 6.11 -10.71 -13.81
N GLY A 316 5.94 -10.07 -12.65
CA GLY A 316 6.33 -8.70 -12.40
C GLY A 316 7.14 -8.57 -11.11
N ALA A 317 8.13 -7.70 -11.08
CA ALA A 317 8.92 -7.44 -9.87
C ALA A 317 9.33 -5.97 -9.76
N LEU A 318 9.32 -5.44 -8.54
CA LEU A 318 10.05 -4.21 -8.26
C LEU A 318 11.53 -4.54 -8.09
N ILE A 319 12.38 -3.87 -8.86
CA ILE A 319 13.83 -4.08 -8.84
C ILE A 319 14.58 -2.81 -8.47
N ALA A 320 15.75 -3.00 -7.85
CA ALA A 320 16.74 -1.97 -7.59
C ALA A 320 18.10 -2.40 -8.12
N GLN A 321 18.88 -1.47 -8.65
CA GLN A 321 20.24 -1.70 -9.16
C GLN A 321 21.20 -0.75 -8.45
N ASP A 322 22.32 -1.29 -7.97
CA ASP A 322 23.43 -0.50 -7.46
C ASP A 322 24.32 0.08 -8.58
N GLY A 323 25.16 1.04 -8.22
CA GLY A 323 26.10 1.71 -9.13
C GLY A 323 27.43 0.98 -9.34
N GLY A 324 27.55 -0.31 -8.99
CA GLY A 324 28.80 -1.07 -8.99
C GLY A 324 29.46 -1.18 -7.61
N THR A 325 28.77 -0.77 -6.55
CA THR A 325 29.14 -1.03 -5.15
C THR A 325 27.90 -1.51 -4.42
N ALA A 326 28.02 -2.61 -3.67
CA ALA A 326 26.86 -3.23 -3.06
C ALA A 326 26.20 -2.31 -2.03
N VAL A 327 24.88 -2.19 -2.10
CA VAL A 327 24.10 -1.60 -1.01
C VAL A 327 23.98 -2.61 0.12
N VAL A 328 24.19 -2.16 1.35
CA VAL A 328 24.20 -3.02 2.54
C VAL A 328 22.79 -3.42 2.98
N ILE A 329 22.71 -4.48 3.78
CA ILE A 329 21.46 -4.99 4.38
C ILE A 329 20.73 -3.85 5.12
N ASN A 330 19.41 -3.81 5.00
CA ASN A 330 18.50 -2.82 5.60
C ASN A 330 18.70 -1.35 5.17
N ALA A 331 19.56 -1.08 4.19
CA ALA A 331 19.80 0.28 3.69
C ALA A 331 18.93 0.66 2.49
N LEU A 332 18.31 -0.32 1.81
CA LEU A 332 17.31 -0.09 0.77
C LEU A 332 15.91 -0.28 1.34
N ILE A 333 15.09 0.75 1.19
CA ILE A 333 13.71 0.74 1.63
C ILE A 333 12.84 1.12 0.45
N THR A 334 11.82 0.32 0.19
CA THR A 334 10.87 0.59 -0.88
C THR A 334 9.43 0.50 -0.40
N ALA A 335 8.54 1.21 -1.09
CA ALA A 335 7.10 1.16 -0.94
C ALA A 335 6.46 0.94 -2.31
N LEU A 336 5.38 0.16 -2.35
CA LEU A 336 4.56 -0.05 -3.53
C LEU A 336 3.10 0.18 -3.16
N SER A 337 2.38 0.93 -4.00
CA SER A 337 0.94 1.15 -3.86
C SER A 337 0.20 0.82 -5.14
N GLY A 338 -1.04 0.36 -5.03
CA GLY A 338 -1.86 -0.03 -6.16
C GLY A 338 -3.17 -0.70 -5.79
N ILE A 339 -3.64 -1.58 -6.66
CA ILE A 339 -4.84 -2.40 -6.47
C ILE A 339 -4.48 -3.86 -6.70
N ARG A 340 -4.97 -4.76 -5.85
CA ARG A 340 -4.90 -6.21 -6.05
C ARG A 340 -6.28 -6.75 -6.42
N ILE A 341 -6.30 -7.64 -7.40
CA ILE A 341 -7.51 -8.30 -7.90
C ILE A 341 -7.28 -9.81 -7.83
N GLU A 342 -8.14 -10.51 -7.11
CA GLU A 342 -8.16 -11.99 -7.03
C GLU A 342 -9.37 -12.50 -7.82
N MET A 343 -9.13 -13.20 -8.93
CA MET A 343 -10.13 -13.73 -9.86
C MET A 343 -10.52 -15.20 -9.63
N LYS A 344 -9.83 -15.91 -8.73
CA LYS A 344 -10.28 -17.16 -8.09
C LYS A 344 -9.80 -17.22 -6.64
N GLY A 345 -10.45 -18.05 -5.85
CA GLY A 345 -10.10 -18.25 -4.44
C GLY A 345 -8.80 -19.03 -4.39
N GLY A 346 -7.79 -18.44 -3.76
CA GLY A 346 -6.59 -19.15 -3.35
C GLY A 346 -6.88 -20.23 -2.31
#